data_AF-A0A355F0G7-F1
#
_entry.id   AF-A0A355F0G7-F1
#
_cell.length_a   1.000
_cell.length_b   1.000
_cell.length_c   1.000
_cell.angle_alpha   90.00
_cell.angle_beta   90.00
_cell.angle_gamma   90.00
#
_symmetry.space_group_name_H-M   'P 1'
#
loop_
_entity.id
_entity.type
_entity.pdbx_description
1 polymer ?
#
loop_
_entity_poly.entity_id
_entity_poly.type
_entity_poly.pdbx_seq_one_letter_code
_entity_poly.pdbx_strand_id
1 'polypeptide(L)'
;PAPPATPRFQAGNYGNHGVGAWEGKGFSVDLYLQASRDKRGFYDPAQSVDFLLSIDRTAKALGARWQVVYNDFGVAQKVNSATGLFNVVFQGSLHKGLLNWHGPEPLILHFHLDLEIKQAVKPAQPPLPDGGVCESYPDGGACWGEP
;
A
#
# COMPACT_ATOMS: atom_id res chain seq x y z
N PRO A 1 -0.41 -12.47 26.08
CA PRO A 1 0.78 -11.90 25.40
C PRO A 1 0.59 -10.40 25.16
N ALA A 2 1.62 -9.59 25.43
CA ALA A 2 1.59 -8.19 25.02
C ALA A 2 1.48 -8.12 23.48
N PRO A 3 0.78 -7.12 22.91
CA PRO A 3 0.82 -6.92 21.47
C PRO A 3 2.29 -6.76 21.04
N PRO A 4 2.72 -7.42 19.95
CA PRO A 4 4.07 -7.22 19.45
C PRO A 4 4.30 -5.72 19.26
N ALA A 5 5.48 -5.24 19.66
CA ALA A 5 5.84 -3.83 19.51
C ALA A 5 5.59 -3.41 18.06
N THR A 6 4.91 -2.27 17.86
CA THR A 6 4.63 -1.74 16.53
C THR A 6 5.95 -1.67 15.74
N PRO A 7 6.05 -2.33 14.58
CA PRO A 7 7.27 -2.30 13.80
C PRO A 7 7.63 -0.85 13.44
N ARG A 8 8.89 -0.48 13.64
CA ARG A 8 9.39 0.85 13.27
C ARG A 8 9.86 0.81 11.82
N PHE A 9 9.43 1.77 11.01
CA PHE A 9 9.82 1.87 9.61
C PHE A 9 9.93 3.32 9.18
N GLN A 10 10.65 3.56 8.09
CA GLN A 10 10.62 4.81 7.34
C GLN A 10 9.86 4.59 6.04
N ALA A 11 9.15 5.62 5.57
CA ALA A 11 8.43 5.59 4.31
C ALA A 11 9.04 6.60 3.34
N GLY A 12 9.20 6.21 2.08
CA GLY A 12 9.68 7.06 0.99
C GLY A 12 8.83 6.90 -0.27
N ASN A 13 8.74 7.95 -1.07
CA ASN A 13 8.02 7.96 -2.35
C ASN A 13 8.73 8.92 -3.34
N TYR A 14 8.52 8.75 -4.64
CA TYR A 14 9.06 9.57 -5.72
C TYR A 14 8.07 9.68 -6.90
N GLY A 15 8.34 10.58 -7.86
CA GLY A 15 7.47 10.73 -9.03
C GLY A 15 7.39 9.45 -9.88
N ASN A 16 6.18 9.07 -10.30
CA ASN A 16 5.87 7.82 -11.02
C ASN A 16 6.10 6.54 -10.20
N HIS A 17 6.02 6.64 -8.87
CA HIS A 17 5.98 5.49 -7.99
C HIS A 17 4.61 4.82 -8.08
N GLY A 18 4.58 3.52 -8.41
CA GLY A 18 3.35 2.80 -8.69
C GLY A 18 2.99 2.81 -10.17
N VAL A 19 3.16 1.66 -10.82
CA VAL A 19 2.93 1.48 -12.26
C VAL A 19 2.15 0.20 -12.52
N GLY A 20 1.80 -0.07 -13.79
CA GLY A 20 1.19 -1.32 -14.19
C GLY A 20 -0.22 -1.48 -13.64
N ALA A 21 -0.51 -2.57 -12.93
CA ALA A 21 -1.86 -2.87 -12.45
C ALA A 21 -2.40 -1.85 -11.42
N TRP A 22 -1.52 -1.06 -10.80
CA TRP A 22 -1.81 -0.10 -9.73
C TRP A 22 -1.81 1.37 -10.18
N GLU A 23 -1.41 1.64 -11.43
CA GLU A 23 -1.35 3.00 -11.98
C GLU A 23 -2.72 3.71 -11.89
N GLY A 24 -2.76 4.88 -11.26
CA GLY A 24 -3.96 5.71 -11.10
C GLY A 24 -5.02 5.18 -10.13
N LYS A 25 -4.78 4.06 -9.42
CA LYS A 25 -5.77 3.43 -8.52
C LYS A 25 -5.52 3.68 -7.05
N GLY A 26 -4.35 4.19 -6.67
CA GLY A 26 -4.01 4.35 -5.27
C GLY A 26 -2.62 4.91 -5.05
N PHE A 27 -1.95 4.42 -4.01
CA PHE A 27 -0.65 4.88 -3.56
C PHE A 27 0.37 3.76 -3.67
N SER A 28 1.59 4.12 -4.05
CA SER A 28 2.76 3.25 -3.91
C SER A 28 3.79 3.92 -3.02
N VAL A 29 4.44 3.15 -2.16
CA VAL A 29 5.38 3.66 -1.16
C VAL A 29 6.43 2.61 -0.84
N ASP A 30 7.67 3.05 -0.66
CA ASP A 30 8.78 2.20 -0.24
C ASP A 30 8.88 2.28 1.28
N LEU A 31 8.86 1.13 1.94
CA LEU A 31 8.91 0.99 3.38
C LEU A 31 10.23 0.33 3.79
N TYR A 32 11.00 1.04 4.59
CA TYR A 32 12.29 0.60 5.11
C TYR A 32 12.16 0.22 6.57
N LEU A 33 12.15 -1.07 6.85
CA LEU A 33 11.98 -1.59 8.20
C LEU A 33 13.24 -1.36 9.04
N GLN A 34 13.08 -0.81 10.25
CA GLN A 34 14.15 -0.71 11.23
C GLN A 34 14.25 -2.03 12.00
N ALA A 35 14.76 -3.05 11.32
CA ALA A 35 14.89 -4.42 11.79
C ALA A 35 16.33 -4.91 11.68
N SER A 36 16.67 -5.94 12.46
CA SER A 36 17.88 -6.73 12.21
C SER A 36 17.77 -7.42 10.85
N ARG A 37 18.92 -7.67 10.23
CA ARG A 37 19.00 -8.49 9.01
C ARG A 37 19.35 -9.93 9.35
N ASP A 38 18.87 -10.87 8.55
CA ASP A 38 19.26 -12.26 8.65
C ASP A 38 20.58 -12.54 7.91
N LYS A 39 21.04 -13.81 7.94
CA LYS A 39 22.30 -14.22 7.29
C LYS A 39 22.31 -14.08 5.76
N ARG A 40 21.15 -13.93 5.14
CA ARG A 40 21.00 -13.71 3.68
C ARG A 40 21.01 -12.20 3.37
N GLY A 41 20.93 -11.34 4.38
CA GLY A 41 20.88 -9.89 4.27
C GLY A 41 19.47 -9.31 4.15
N PHE A 42 18.42 -10.15 4.15
CA PHE A 42 17.03 -9.70 4.22
C PHE A 42 16.70 -9.17 5.61
N TYR A 43 15.60 -8.45 5.77
CA TYR A 43 15.07 -8.18 7.11
C TYR A 43 14.75 -9.50 7.82
N ASP A 44 14.85 -9.51 9.15
CA ASP A 44 14.51 -10.68 9.96
C ASP A 44 13.14 -11.25 9.53
N PRO A 45 13.05 -12.57 9.25
CA PRO A 45 11.82 -13.14 8.70
C PRO A 45 10.62 -13.03 9.63
N ALA A 46 10.81 -13.13 10.96
CA ALA A 46 9.70 -13.03 11.90
C ALA A 46 9.18 -11.59 11.95
N GLN A 47 10.09 -10.61 12.05
CA GLN A 47 9.72 -9.19 12.03
C GLN A 47 9.06 -8.78 10.70
N SER A 48 9.54 -9.31 9.58
CA SER A 48 8.95 -9.06 8.26
C SER A 48 7.52 -9.60 8.15
N VAL A 49 7.29 -10.82 8.61
CA VAL A 49 5.95 -11.43 8.62
C VAL A 49 5.01 -10.64 9.53
N ASP A 50 5.44 -10.29 10.75
CA ASP A 50 4.64 -9.50 11.68
C ASP A 50 4.27 -8.13 11.10
N PHE A 51 5.22 -7.47 10.43
CA PHE A 51 4.99 -6.21 9.74
C PHE A 51 3.97 -6.33 8.60
N LEU A 52 4.12 -7.30 7.71
CA LEU A 52 3.21 -7.47 6.58
C LEU A 52 1.81 -7.91 7.02
N LEU A 53 1.70 -8.73 8.08
CA LEU A 53 0.41 -9.05 8.69
C LEU A 53 -0.22 -7.85 9.40
N SER A 54 0.56 -6.86 9.85
CA SER A 54 0.02 -5.59 10.34
C SER A 54 -0.56 -4.73 9.22
N ILE A 55 0.09 -4.69 8.05
CA ILE A 55 -0.45 -4.07 6.84
C ILE A 55 -1.76 -4.74 6.43
N ASP A 56 -1.81 -6.07 6.42
CA ASP A 56 -3.04 -6.82 6.10
C ASP A 56 -4.21 -6.46 7.00
N ARG A 57 -4.00 -6.42 8.32
CA ARG A 57 -5.05 -6.04 9.28
C ARG A 57 -5.55 -4.62 9.03
N THR A 58 -4.64 -3.68 8.79
CA THR A 58 -5.00 -2.28 8.49
C THR A 58 -5.73 -2.16 7.15
N ALA A 59 -5.24 -2.81 6.10
CA ALA A 59 -5.86 -2.78 4.78
C ALA A 59 -7.28 -3.35 4.83
N LYS A 60 -7.49 -4.48 5.53
CA LYS A 60 -8.83 -5.05 5.76
C LYS A 60 -9.75 -4.10 6.51
N ALA A 61 -9.25 -3.43 7.56
CA ALA A 61 -10.03 -2.45 8.32
C ALA A 61 -10.45 -1.24 7.45
N LEU A 62 -9.64 -0.89 6.45
CA LEU A 62 -9.92 0.20 5.49
C LEU A 62 -10.71 -0.26 4.25
N GLY A 63 -11.00 -1.57 4.11
CA GLY A 63 -11.57 -2.12 2.87
C GLY A 63 -10.65 -1.95 1.64
N ALA A 64 -9.35 -1.84 1.86
CA ALA A 64 -8.34 -1.62 0.85
C ALA A 64 -7.80 -2.93 0.27
N ARG A 65 -7.37 -2.88 -0.99
CA ARG A 65 -6.51 -3.91 -1.60
C ARG A 65 -5.06 -3.49 -1.45
N TRP A 66 -4.18 -4.45 -1.21
CA TRP A 66 -2.77 -4.19 -1.05
C TRP A 66 -1.92 -5.28 -1.70
N GLN A 67 -0.71 -4.91 -2.11
CA GLN A 67 0.33 -5.82 -2.55
C GLN A 67 1.69 -5.27 -2.12
N VAL A 68 2.63 -6.15 -1.81
CA VAL A 68 4.00 -5.78 -1.54
C VAL A 68 4.94 -6.55 -2.46
N VAL A 69 5.89 -5.85 -3.08
CA VAL A 69 7.02 -6.48 -3.75
C VAL A 69 8.16 -6.66 -2.74
N TYR A 70 8.51 -7.91 -2.44
CA TYR A 70 9.60 -8.26 -1.52
C TYR A 70 10.13 -9.68 -1.79
N ASN A 71 11.42 -9.79 -2.11
CA ASN A 71 11.98 -11.01 -2.71
C ASN A 71 12.44 -12.09 -1.70
N ASP A 72 11.92 -12.10 -0.46
CA ASP A 72 12.13 -13.24 0.46
C ASP A 72 11.01 -14.28 0.32
N PHE A 73 11.33 -15.41 -0.32
CA PHE A 73 10.40 -16.54 -0.51
C PHE A 73 9.77 -17.06 0.79
N GLY A 74 10.55 -17.15 1.87
CA GLY A 74 10.05 -17.65 3.14
C GLY A 74 9.01 -16.72 3.76
N VAL A 75 9.23 -15.41 3.64
CA VAL A 75 8.28 -14.39 4.11
C VAL A 75 7.03 -14.38 3.24
N ALA A 76 7.19 -14.37 1.92
CA ALA A 76 6.06 -14.37 0.99
C ALA A 76 5.16 -15.59 1.19
N GLN A 77 5.74 -16.78 1.30
CA GLN A 77 4.97 -18.01 1.55
C GLN A 77 4.15 -17.91 2.85
N LYS A 78 4.76 -17.46 3.94
CA LYS A 78 4.09 -17.35 5.24
C LYS A 78 2.94 -16.34 5.20
N VAL A 79 3.18 -15.15 4.66
CA VAL A 79 2.17 -14.09 4.61
C VAL A 79 1.04 -14.46 3.65
N ASN A 80 1.35 -14.97 2.47
CA ASN A 80 0.33 -15.36 1.49
C ASN A 80 -0.52 -16.53 2.00
N SER A 81 0.08 -17.49 2.71
CA SER A 81 -0.67 -18.58 3.35
C SER A 81 -1.58 -18.06 4.47
N ALA A 82 -1.08 -17.13 5.30
CA ALA A 82 -1.84 -16.58 6.42
C ALA A 82 -3.00 -15.67 5.97
N THR A 83 -2.83 -14.97 4.85
CA THR A 83 -3.86 -14.04 4.32
C THR A 83 -4.83 -14.72 3.35
N GLY A 84 -4.45 -15.88 2.78
CA GLY A 84 -5.20 -16.55 1.73
C GLY A 84 -5.13 -15.84 0.37
N LEU A 85 -4.25 -14.85 0.23
CA LEU A 85 -4.12 -14.00 -0.95
C LEU A 85 -2.66 -13.90 -1.37
N PHE A 86 -2.43 -13.65 -2.65
CA PHE A 86 -1.08 -13.47 -3.20
C PHE A 86 -0.62 -12.00 -3.06
N ASN A 87 -0.54 -11.53 -1.81
CA ASN A 87 -0.24 -10.14 -1.48
C ASN A 87 1.26 -9.83 -1.54
N VAL A 88 2.13 -10.77 -1.21
CA VAL A 88 3.59 -10.60 -1.31
C VAL A 88 4.07 -11.25 -2.60
N VAL A 89 4.62 -10.42 -3.49
CA VAL A 89 5.01 -10.83 -4.85
C VAL A 89 6.49 -10.60 -5.11
N PHE A 90 6.97 -11.25 -6.16
CA PHE A 90 8.35 -11.18 -6.62
C PHE A 90 8.42 -10.33 -7.87
N GLN A 91 9.43 -9.47 -7.94
CA GLN A 91 9.76 -8.76 -9.17
C GLN A 91 11.27 -8.82 -9.40
N GLY A 92 11.63 -9.44 -10.51
CA GLY A 92 13.01 -9.56 -10.99
C GLY A 92 13.06 -9.22 -12.48
N SER A 93 12.75 -7.97 -12.82
CA SER A 93 12.90 -7.49 -14.19
C SER A 93 14.20 -6.71 -14.33
N LEU A 94 14.98 -7.03 -15.36
CA LEU A 94 16.16 -6.26 -15.73
C LEU A 94 15.71 -4.94 -16.36
N HIS A 95 16.20 -3.83 -15.83
CA HIS A 95 16.03 -2.52 -16.47
C HIS A 95 17.40 -2.02 -16.92
N LYS A 96 17.58 -1.83 -18.24
CA LYS A 96 18.85 -1.36 -18.84
C LYS A 96 20.08 -2.18 -18.41
N GLY A 97 19.92 -3.50 -18.26
CA GLY A 97 21.00 -4.41 -17.85
C GLY A 97 21.31 -4.41 -16.35
N LEU A 98 20.61 -3.61 -15.54
CA LEU A 98 20.74 -3.58 -14.09
C LEU A 98 19.52 -4.25 -13.43
N LEU A 99 19.79 -5.16 -12.50
CA LEU A 99 18.76 -5.73 -11.62
C LEU A 99 18.60 -4.77 -10.44
N ASN A 100 17.41 -4.20 -10.27
CA ASN A 100 17.20 -3.14 -9.28
C ASN A 100 16.07 -3.46 -8.31
N TRP A 101 16.01 -4.60 -7.60
CA TRP A 101 14.75 -4.91 -6.90
C TRP A 101 14.82 -5.65 -5.56
N HIS A 102 14.14 -5.06 -4.57
CA HIS A 102 13.54 -5.58 -3.33
C HIS A 102 14.22 -6.75 -2.62
N GLY A 103 15.54 -6.68 -2.44
CA GLY A 103 16.34 -7.72 -1.81
C GLY A 103 17.59 -7.17 -1.15
N PRO A 104 18.43 -8.03 -0.55
CA PRO A 104 19.72 -7.64 0.00
C PRO A 104 20.69 -7.14 -1.07
N GLU A 105 21.76 -6.48 -0.63
CA GLU A 105 22.89 -6.05 -1.46
C GLU A 105 23.27 -7.12 -2.51
N PRO A 106 23.48 -6.77 -3.79
CA PRO A 106 23.57 -5.41 -4.37
C PRO A 106 22.23 -4.75 -4.72
N LEU A 107 21.12 -5.34 -4.28
CA LEU A 107 19.78 -4.80 -4.50
C LEU A 107 19.38 -3.85 -3.37
N ILE A 108 18.27 -3.14 -3.57
CA ILE A 108 17.74 -2.21 -2.58
C ILE A 108 16.77 -2.95 -1.67
N LEU A 109 17.13 -3.10 -0.40
CA LEU A 109 16.29 -3.76 0.59
C LEU A 109 15.18 -2.81 1.08
N HIS A 110 13.97 -3.05 0.63
CA HIS A 110 12.75 -2.35 1.06
C HIS A 110 11.52 -3.21 0.72
N PHE A 111 10.39 -2.88 1.34
CA PHE A 111 9.08 -3.35 0.91
C PHE A 111 8.45 -2.28 0.02
N HIS A 112 8.15 -2.60 -1.23
CA HIS A 112 7.36 -1.71 -2.08
C HIS A 112 5.90 -2.04 -1.91
N LEU A 113 5.14 -1.18 -1.24
CA LEU A 113 3.72 -1.35 -0.99
C LEU A 113 2.92 -0.61 -2.04
N ASP A 114 2.07 -1.34 -2.75
CA ASP A 114 0.94 -0.81 -3.52
C ASP A 114 -0.35 -0.93 -2.70
N LEU A 115 -1.13 0.14 -2.65
CA LEU A 115 -2.36 0.23 -1.86
C LEU A 115 -3.47 0.93 -2.65
N GLU A 116 -4.56 0.23 -2.91
CA GLU A 116 -5.80 0.75 -3.51
C GLU A 116 -6.88 0.81 -2.43
N ILE A 117 -7.21 2.01 -1.97
CA ILE A 117 -8.35 2.25 -1.09
C ILE A 117 -9.55 2.50 -2.00
N LYS A 118 -10.60 1.67 -1.89
CA LYS A 118 -11.84 1.94 -2.63
C LYS A 118 -12.35 3.32 -2.23
N GLN A 119 -12.37 4.24 -3.18
CA GLN A 119 -13.01 5.53 -2.97
C GLN A 119 -14.47 5.26 -2.60
N ALA A 120 -14.95 5.92 -1.54
CA ALA A 120 -16.38 5.98 -1.31
C ALA A 120 -17.00 6.54 -2.60
N VAL A 121 -17.94 5.80 -3.19
CA VAL A 121 -18.74 6.33 -4.30
C VAL A 121 -19.35 7.62 -3.76
N LYS A 122 -18.96 8.77 -4.33
CA LYS A 122 -19.62 10.04 -4.02
C LYS A 122 -21.11 9.78 -4.26
N PRO A 123 -21.99 9.91 -3.24
CA PRO A 123 -23.42 9.73 -3.47
C PRO A 123 -23.79 10.59 -4.67
N ALA A 124 -24.50 10.01 -5.64
CA ALA A 124 -25.05 10.81 -6.73
C ALA A 124 -25.78 11.98 -6.06
N GLN A 125 -25.40 13.22 -6.39
CA GLN A 125 -26.21 14.36 -5.99
C GLN A 125 -27.63 14.05 -6.46
N PRO A 126 -28.65 14.10 -5.58
CA PRO A 126 -30.02 14.03 -6.05
C PRO A 126 -30.19 15.06 -7.16
N PRO A 127 -30.95 14.78 -8.23
CA PRO A 127 -31.26 15.81 -9.21
C PRO A 127 -31.76 17.04 -8.46
N LEU A 128 -31.13 18.20 -8.74
CA LEU A 128 -31.61 19.46 -8.21
C LEU A 128 -33.10 19.57 -8.57
N PRO A 129 -33.98 20.02 -7.66
CA PRO A 129 -35.34 20.37 -8.05
C PRO A 129 -35.25 21.41 -9.18
N ASP A 130 -36.08 21.21 -10.21
CA ASP A 130 -36.09 22.04 -11.42
C ASP A 130 -36.03 23.54 -11.05
N GLY A 131 -34.91 24.20 -11.41
CA GLY A 131 -34.71 25.65 -11.26
C GLY A 131 -33.68 26.12 -10.23
N GLY A 132 -33.03 25.24 -9.46
CA GLY A 132 -31.99 25.65 -8.51
C GLY A 132 -30.66 26.02 -9.18
N VAL A 133 -30.30 27.31 -9.20
CA VAL A 133 -28.98 27.79 -9.65
C VAL A 133 -27.99 27.67 -8.50
N CYS A 134 -26.97 26.81 -8.62
CA CYS A 134 -25.86 26.79 -7.66
C CYS A 134 -24.81 27.81 -8.10
N GLU A 135 -24.65 28.91 -7.37
CA GLU A 135 -23.42 29.71 -7.46
C GLU A 135 -22.26 28.89 -6.90
N SER A 136 -21.27 28.63 -7.75
CA SER A 136 -20.07 27.90 -7.36
C SER A 136 -19.18 28.75 -6.46
N TYR A 137 -19.09 28.40 -5.18
CA TYR A 137 -18.00 28.84 -4.30
C TYR A 137 -16.96 27.72 -4.14
N PRO A 138 -15.65 28.05 -3.99
CA PRO A 138 -14.56 27.08 -4.02
C PRO A 138 -14.49 26.13 -2.81
N ASP A 139 -15.37 26.33 -1.82
CA ASP A 139 -15.16 25.82 -0.46
C ASP A 139 -16.24 24.80 -0.02
N GLY A 140 -17.09 24.33 -0.95
CA GLY A 140 -18.07 23.27 -0.67
C GLY A 140 -19.41 23.78 -0.11
N GLY A 141 -20.11 24.64 -0.86
CA GLY A 141 -21.38 25.24 -0.45
C GLY A 141 -22.51 24.24 -0.16
N ALA A 142 -23.26 24.51 0.91
CA ALA A 142 -24.51 23.84 1.25
C ALA A 142 -25.69 24.48 0.47
N CYS A 143 -26.57 23.64 -0.08
CA CYS A 143 -27.83 24.08 -0.68
C CYS A 143 -28.85 24.33 0.43
N TRP A 144 -29.33 25.56 0.57
CA TRP A 144 -30.47 25.88 1.44
C TRP A 144 -31.73 25.94 0.57
N GLY A 145 -32.73 25.13 0.89
CA GLY A 145 -34.09 25.33 0.37
C GLY A 145 -34.77 26.44 1.14
N GLU A 146 -35.48 27.32 0.44
CA GLU A 146 -36.38 28.31 1.07
C GLU A 146 -37.55 27.59 1.77
N PRO A 147 -38.12 28.19 2.85
CA PRO A 147 -39.15 27.56 3.70
C PRO A 147 -40.48 27.28 2.99
#